data_AF-A0A960JAT7-F1
#
_entry.id   AF-A0A960JAT7-F1
#
_cell.length_a   1.000
_cell.length_b   1.000
_cell.length_c   1.000
_cell.angle_alpha   90.00
_cell.angle_beta   90.00
_cell.angle_gamma   90.00
#
_symmetry.space_group_name_H-M   'P 1'
#
loop_
_entity.id
_entity.type
_entity.pdbx_description
1 polymer ?
#
loop_
_entity_poly.entity_id
_entity_poly.type
_entity_poly.pdbx_seq_one_letter_code
_entity_poly.pdbx_strand_id
1 'polypeptide(L)'
;MAAPLAAVSGGVFAARFADFSTLDTLLFALAAALLAAWGLRAPRTAAGEAACLLGLFLAGAWLADAPQREPACAIGSLLARMDVDLEDPVRLRGWVLRPPEALDDEDRFDLALESALDGVPACGGVRLTVNREPEDPPLRIGYGARVELLARLRFPENYDNPGGFDRIAYLRDRGIAMTATMRRYAPIIPLEGRGGGAWSSRVWRAREALADRFAGLSARAGLAPEPASLLRAMLLGDRSGLSEETKSAF
;
A
#
# COMPACT_ATOMS: atom_id res chain seq x y z
N MET A 1 -29.11 12.99 14.06
CA MET A 1 -28.38 11.95 13.29
C MET A 1 -26.87 12.17 13.23
N ALA A 2 -26.33 13.38 13.40
CA ALA A 2 -24.88 13.61 13.32
C ALA A 2 -24.06 13.03 14.49
N ALA A 3 -24.56 13.14 15.73
CA ALA A 3 -23.86 12.67 16.94
C ALA A 3 -23.46 11.17 16.95
N PRO A 4 -24.35 10.20 16.63
CA PRO A 4 -23.97 8.78 16.62
C PRO A 4 -22.93 8.46 15.54
N LEU A 5 -23.02 9.13 14.38
CA LEU A 5 -22.11 8.93 13.26
C LEU A 5 -20.71 9.50 13.57
N ALA A 6 -20.66 10.67 14.23
CA ALA A 6 -19.42 11.24 14.73
C ALA A 6 -18.77 10.37 15.81
N ALA A 7 -19.56 9.76 16.71
CA ALA A 7 -19.05 8.86 17.73
C ALA A 7 -18.39 7.61 17.13
N VAL A 8 -19.05 6.95 16.17
CA VAL A 8 -18.49 5.78 15.48
C VAL A 8 -17.20 6.15 14.72
N SER A 9 -17.23 7.23 13.91
CA SER A 9 -16.04 7.68 13.17
C SER A 9 -14.89 8.08 14.09
N GLY A 10 -15.19 8.71 15.23
CA GLY A 10 -14.22 9.05 16.26
C GLY A 10 -13.57 7.80 16.87
N GLY A 11 -14.36 6.75 17.12
CA GLY A 11 -13.86 5.47 17.61
C GLY A 11 -12.92 4.80 16.61
N VAL A 12 -13.31 4.75 15.33
CA VAL A 12 -12.47 4.22 14.25
C VAL A 12 -11.15 4.97 14.12
N PHE A 13 -11.18 6.31 14.25
CA PHE A 13 -9.98 7.12 14.20
C PHE A 13 -9.09 6.92 15.43
N ALA A 14 -9.66 6.84 16.64
CA ALA A 14 -8.91 6.62 17.86
C ALA A 14 -8.18 5.27 17.86
N ALA A 15 -8.79 4.23 17.28
CA ALA A 15 -8.17 2.91 17.14
C ALA A 15 -6.93 2.87 16.23
N ARG A 16 -6.62 3.94 15.50
CA ARG A 16 -5.36 4.05 14.72
C ARG A 16 -4.14 4.32 15.59
N PHE A 17 -4.33 4.75 16.84
CA PHE A 17 -3.27 5.20 17.74
C PHE A 17 -3.07 4.30 18.95
N ALA A 18 -3.88 3.23 19.09
CA ALA A 18 -3.82 2.32 20.22
C ALA A 18 -3.96 0.88 19.71
N ASP A 19 -2.96 0.04 20.00
CA ASP A 19 -3.04 -1.41 19.81
C ASP A 19 -3.85 -2.01 20.96
N PHE A 20 -4.96 -2.70 20.64
CA PHE A 20 -5.81 -3.33 21.65
C PHE A 20 -5.58 -4.84 21.66
N SER A 21 -5.48 -5.42 22.86
CA SER A 21 -5.43 -6.87 22.98
C SER A 21 -6.83 -7.50 22.81
N THR A 22 -6.88 -8.81 22.58
CA THR A 22 -8.14 -9.58 22.55
C THR A 22 -8.93 -9.52 23.85
N LEU A 23 -8.29 -9.23 24.99
CA LEU A 23 -8.98 -9.03 26.27
C LEU A 23 -9.57 -7.63 26.37
N ASP A 24 -8.84 -6.62 25.90
CA ASP A 24 -9.33 -5.24 25.88
C ASP A 24 -10.56 -5.11 25.00
N THR A 25 -10.57 -5.78 23.85
CA THR A 25 -11.72 -5.81 22.94
C THR A 25 -12.97 -6.46 23.56
N LEU A 26 -12.83 -7.53 24.34
CA LEU A 26 -13.95 -8.13 25.08
C LEU A 26 -14.48 -7.20 26.19
N LEU A 27 -13.58 -6.51 26.90
CA LEU A 27 -13.93 -5.55 27.93
C LEU A 27 -14.65 -4.32 27.35
N PHE A 28 -14.19 -3.80 26.21
CA PHE A 28 -14.85 -2.69 25.52
C PHE A 28 -16.23 -3.06 24.98
N ALA A 29 -16.38 -4.26 24.39
CA ALA A 29 -17.68 -4.75 23.92
C ALA A 29 -18.68 -4.92 25.08
N LEU A 30 -18.22 -5.46 26.22
CA LEU A 30 -19.04 -5.59 27.42
C LEU A 30 -19.41 -4.23 28.00
N ALA A 31 -18.46 -3.30 28.11
CA ALA A 31 -18.70 -1.94 28.60
C ALA A 31 -19.71 -1.19 27.71
N ALA A 32 -19.57 -1.27 26.38
CA ALA A 32 -20.50 -0.68 25.43
C ALA A 32 -21.91 -1.27 25.56
N ALA A 33 -22.03 -2.59 25.70
CA ALA A 33 -23.31 -3.27 25.89
C ALA A 33 -23.99 -2.88 27.21
N LEU A 34 -23.23 -2.77 28.30
CA LEU A 34 -23.74 -2.35 29.61
C LEU A 34 -24.17 -0.88 29.60
N LEU A 35 -23.40 0.01 28.98
CA LEU A 35 -23.73 1.43 28.85
C LEU A 35 -24.96 1.66 27.97
N ALA A 36 -25.08 0.93 26.85
CA ALA A 36 -26.27 0.98 26.00
C ALA A 36 -27.50 0.43 26.74
N ALA A 37 -27.37 -0.70 27.43
CA ALA A 37 -28.47 -1.29 28.21
C ALA A 37 -28.90 -0.42 29.40
N TRP A 38 -27.96 0.31 30.00
CA TRP A 38 -28.26 1.29 31.05
C TRP A 38 -28.94 2.54 30.48
N GLY A 39 -28.43 3.08 29.36
CA GLY A 39 -29.03 4.23 28.67
C GLY A 39 -30.45 3.98 28.17
N LEU A 40 -30.77 2.75 27.76
CA LEU A 40 -32.13 2.33 27.37
C LEU A 40 -33.11 2.22 28.55
N ARG A 41 -32.60 2.03 29.78
CA ARG A 41 -33.43 1.93 31.01
C ARG A 41 -33.51 3.24 31.80
N ALA A 42 -32.57 4.15 31.59
CA ALA A 42 -32.59 5.46 32.22
C ALA A 42 -33.68 6.35 31.57
N PRO A 43 -34.33 7.26 32.35
CA PRO A 43 -35.13 8.32 31.75
C PRO A 43 -34.24 9.14 30.79
N ARG A 44 -34.82 9.72 29.72
CA ARG A 44 -34.15 10.55 28.69
C ARG A 44 -33.39 11.72 29.30
N THR A 45 -32.24 11.42 29.86
CA THR A 45 -31.33 12.31 30.56
C THR A 45 -30.06 12.39 29.73
N ALA A 46 -29.37 13.52 29.79
CA ALA A 46 -28.10 13.72 29.09
C ALA A 46 -27.09 12.58 29.38
N ALA A 47 -27.18 11.95 30.54
CA ALA A 47 -26.37 10.79 30.93
C ALA A 47 -26.63 9.54 30.07
N GLY A 48 -27.89 9.25 29.72
CA GLY A 48 -28.22 8.12 28.85
C GLY A 48 -27.76 8.33 27.40
N GLU A 49 -27.86 9.57 26.90
CA GLU A 49 -27.34 9.93 25.58
C GLU A 49 -25.82 9.82 25.52
N ALA A 50 -25.11 10.33 26.55
CA ALA A 50 -23.67 10.20 26.67
C ALA A 50 -23.21 8.73 26.73
N ALA A 51 -23.93 7.88 27.47
CA ALA A 51 -23.65 6.45 27.56
C ALA A 51 -23.82 5.75 26.20
N CYS A 52 -24.87 6.08 25.44
CA CYS A 52 -25.08 5.54 24.09
C CYS A 52 -23.99 6.02 23.10
N LEU A 53 -23.59 7.29 23.16
CA LEU A 53 -22.51 7.81 22.31
C LEU A 53 -21.16 7.18 22.65
N LEU A 54 -20.86 6.99 23.94
CA LEU A 54 -19.66 6.30 24.39
C LEU A 54 -19.67 4.83 23.94
N GLY A 55 -20.80 4.13 24.04
CA GLY A 55 -20.95 2.77 23.53
C GLY A 55 -20.72 2.67 22.01
N LEU A 56 -21.25 3.63 21.23
CA LEU A 56 -21.03 3.71 19.79
C LEU A 56 -19.57 4.03 19.42
N PHE A 57 -18.91 4.89 20.20
CA PHE A 57 -17.48 5.16 20.06
C PHE A 57 -16.64 3.91 20.30
N LEU A 58 -16.91 3.19 21.39
CA LEU A 58 -16.22 1.92 21.70
C LEU A 58 -16.50 0.85 20.64
N ALA A 59 -17.72 0.77 20.12
CA ALA A 59 -18.07 -0.13 19.02
C ALA A 59 -17.34 0.24 17.71
N GLY A 60 -17.17 1.54 17.42
CA GLY A 60 -16.37 2.02 16.30
C GLY A 60 -14.88 1.66 16.43
N ALA A 61 -14.32 1.80 17.64
CA ALA A 61 -12.95 1.40 17.93
C ALA A 61 -12.77 -0.13 17.76
N TRP A 62 -13.72 -0.92 18.28
CA TRP A 62 -13.72 -2.37 18.10
C TRP A 62 -13.84 -2.80 16.63
N LEU A 63 -14.68 -2.14 15.82
CA LEU A 63 -14.82 -2.46 14.40
C LEU A 63 -13.53 -2.20 13.61
N ALA A 64 -12.76 -1.19 14.03
CA ALA A 64 -11.48 -0.86 13.40
C ALA A 64 -10.37 -1.86 13.78
N ASP A 65 -10.42 -2.40 14.99
CA ASP A 65 -9.42 -3.34 15.53
C ASP A 65 -9.78 -4.82 15.32
N ALA A 66 -11.07 -5.13 15.08
CA ALA A 66 -11.53 -6.48 14.86
C ALA A 66 -10.65 -7.14 13.79
N PRO A 67 -9.98 -8.29 14.11
CA PRO A 67 -8.99 -8.88 13.24
C PRO A 67 -9.63 -9.10 11.89
N GLN A 68 -9.26 -8.27 10.91
CA GLN A 68 -9.74 -8.43 9.56
C GLN A 68 -9.14 -9.74 9.11
N ARG A 69 -9.95 -10.81 9.18
CA ARG A 69 -9.55 -12.13 8.71
C ARG A 69 -9.10 -11.94 7.28
N GLU A 70 -7.81 -12.15 7.06
CA GLU A 70 -7.27 -12.05 5.72
C GLU A 70 -8.08 -12.98 4.81
N PRO A 71 -8.53 -12.50 3.65
CA PRO A 71 -9.30 -13.34 2.74
C PRO A 71 -8.47 -14.58 2.39
N ALA A 72 -9.15 -15.68 2.11
CA ALA A 72 -8.48 -16.93 1.73
C ALA A 72 -7.58 -16.78 0.47
N CYS A 73 -7.81 -15.77 -0.38
CA CYS A 73 -6.94 -15.48 -1.51
C CYS A 73 -5.70 -14.65 -1.12
N ALA A 74 -5.63 -14.07 0.08
CA ALA A 74 -4.53 -13.20 0.48
C ALA A 74 -3.21 -13.96 0.36
N ILE A 75 -2.23 -13.37 -0.32
CA ILE A 75 -0.97 -14.05 -0.62
C ILE A 75 -0.26 -14.59 0.63
N GLY A 76 -0.30 -13.86 1.76
CA GLY A 76 0.26 -14.32 3.03
C GLY A 76 -0.43 -15.59 3.55
N SER A 77 -1.76 -15.57 3.62
CA SER A 77 -2.59 -16.73 3.98
C SER A 77 -2.44 -17.91 3.00
N LEU A 78 -2.25 -17.64 1.71
CA LEU A 78 -2.07 -18.66 0.68
C LEU A 78 -0.72 -19.38 0.83
N LEU A 79 0.38 -18.64 1.04
CA LEU A 79 1.70 -19.21 1.27
C LEU A 79 1.76 -20.03 2.56
N ALA A 80 1.15 -19.54 3.63
CA ALA A 80 1.09 -20.26 4.91
C ALA A 80 0.37 -21.62 4.80
N ARG A 81 -0.63 -21.74 3.93
CA ARG A 81 -1.36 -23.02 3.72
C ARG A 81 -0.63 -23.98 2.80
N MET A 82 0.13 -23.47 1.84
CA MET A 82 0.79 -24.28 0.82
C MET A 82 2.23 -24.64 1.18
N ASP A 83 2.74 -24.16 2.32
CA ASP A 83 4.10 -24.43 2.82
C ASP A 83 5.17 -24.19 1.74
N VAL A 84 5.07 -23.03 1.08
CA VAL A 84 5.93 -22.69 -0.06
C VAL A 84 7.27 -22.19 0.43
N ASP A 85 8.33 -22.75 -0.12
CA ASP A 85 9.68 -22.21 0.05
C ASP A 85 9.80 -20.85 -0.66
N LEU A 86 10.04 -19.80 0.14
CA LEU A 86 10.19 -18.43 -0.35
C LEU A 86 11.55 -18.17 -0.99
N GLU A 87 12.50 -19.12 -0.90
CA GLU A 87 13.77 -19.03 -1.62
C GLU A 87 13.59 -19.23 -3.14
N ASP A 88 12.53 -19.94 -3.55
CA ASP A 88 12.26 -20.20 -4.95
C ASP A 88 11.46 -19.06 -5.61
N PRO A 89 11.82 -18.68 -6.85
CA PRO A 89 11.05 -17.69 -7.59
C PRO A 89 9.67 -18.26 -7.95
N VAL A 90 8.62 -17.52 -7.59
CA VAL A 90 7.24 -17.90 -7.87
C VAL A 90 6.69 -17.11 -9.04
N ARG A 91 5.76 -17.72 -9.78
CA ARG A 91 5.00 -17.04 -10.84
C ARG A 91 3.93 -16.17 -10.24
N LEU A 92 4.00 -14.87 -10.55
CA LEU A 92 3.02 -13.87 -10.15
C LEU A 92 2.33 -13.33 -11.40
N ARG A 93 1.01 -13.21 -11.33
CA ARG A 93 0.18 -12.57 -12.34
C ARG A 93 -0.70 -11.52 -11.68
N GLY A 94 -0.79 -10.35 -12.30
CA GLY A 94 -1.55 -9.27 -11.71
C GLY A 94 -1.62 -8.01 -12.54
N TRP A 95 -2.08 -6.95 -11.89
CA TRP A 95 -2.31 -5.64 -12.47
C TRP A 95 -1.40 -4.59 -11.84
N VAL A 96 -0.75 -3.77 -12.66
CA VAL A 96 0.13 -2.70 -12.15
C VAL A 96 -0.70 -1.61 -11.46
N LEU A 97 -0.55 -1.50 -10.14
CA LEU A 97 -1.20 -0.49 -9.29
C LEU A 97 -0.41 0.81 -9.23
N ARG A 98 0.92 0.72 -9.18
CA ARG A 98 1.83 1.85 -9.33
C ARG A 98 2.84 1.52 -10.42
N PRO A 99 2.94 2.34 -11.48
CA PRO A 99 3.97 2.17 -12.51
C PRO A 99 5.38 2.15 -11.91
N PRO A 100 6.38 1.60 -12.63
CA PRO A 100 7.78 1.64 -12.25
C PRO A 100 8.27 3.05 -11.96
N GLU A 101 8.83 3.21 -10.77
CA GLU A 101 9.66 4.34 -10.38
C GLU A 101 11.12 3.92 -10.58
N ALA A 102 11.80 4.59 -11.50
CA ALA A 102 13.20 4.35 -11.79
C ALA A 102 14.07 4.99 -10.69
N LEU A 103 14.63 4.15 -9.83
CA LEU A 103 15.74 4.51 -8.96
C LEU A 103 17.06 4.17 -9.69
N ASP A 104 18.20 4.50 -9.10
CA ASP A 104 19.49 4.46 -9.82
C ASP A 104 19.84 3.04 -10.25
N ASP A 105 19.77 2.11 -9.29
CA ASP A 105 20.14 0.70 -9.48
C ASP A 105 18.94 -0.26 -9.40
N GLU A 106 17.72 0.27 -9.29
CA GLU A 106 16.52 -0.55 -9.23
C GLU A 106 15.27 0.16 -9.78
N ASP A 107 14.36 -0.61 -10.34
CA ASP A 107 13.01 -0.16 -10.66
C ASP A 107 12.04 -0.76 -9.66
N ARG A 108 11.17 0.09 -9.10
CA ARG A 108 10.19 -0.33 -8.09
C ARG A 108 8.77 -0.07 -8.57
N PHE A 109 7.92 -1.08 -8.51
CA PHE A 109 6.50 -0.96 -8.85
C PHE A 109 5.63 -1.81 -7.94
N ASP A 110 4.33 -1.51 -7.90
CA ASP A 110 3.38 -2.24 -7.07
C ASP A 110 2.38 -3.00 -7.95
N LEU A 111 2.17 -4.27 -7.65
CA LEU A 111 1.31 -5.20 -8.38
C LEU A 111 0.13 -5.64 -7.50
N ALA A 112 -1.09 -5.53 -8.00
CA ALA A 112 -2.25 -6.22 -7.43
C ALA A 112 -2.30 -7.65 -7.97
N LEU A 113 -2.24 -8.65 -7.09
CA LEU A 113 -2.30 -10.04 -7.51
C LEU A 113 -3.69 -10.41 -8.04
N GLU A 114 -3.66 -11.21 -9.10
CA GLU A 114 -4.79 -11.98 -9.64
C GLU A 114 -4.56 -13.47 -9.37
N SER A 115 -3.32 -13.94 -9.57
CA SER A 115 -2.90 -15.30 -9.25
C SER A 115 -1.42 -15.37 -8.88
N ALA A 116 -1.05 -16.39 -8.10
CA ALA A 116 0.32 -16.73 -7.71
C ALA A 116 0.55 -18.25 -7.85
N LEU A 117 1.78 -18.73 -7.62
CA LEU A 117 2.11 -20.16 -7.58
C LEU A 117 1.57 -20.96 -8.78
N ASP A 118 1.92 -20.54 -9.99
CA ASP A 118 1.48 -21.19 -11.23
C ASP A 118 -0.05 -21.23 -11.42
N GLY A 119 -0.72 -20.12 -11.08
CA GLY A 119 -2.11 -19.87 -11.45
C GLY A 119 -3.14 -20.06 -10.34
N VAL A 120 -2.70 -20.33 -9.10
CA VAL A 120 -3.57 -20.34 -7.94
C VAL A 120 -4.12 -18.93 -7.69
N PRO A 121 -5.45 -18.74 -7.55
CA PRO A 121 -6.03 -17.42 -7.28
C PRO A 121 -5.43 -16.78 -6.04
N ALA A 122 -4.90 -15.56 -6.21
CA ALA A 122 -4.24 -14.81 -5.14
C ALA A 122 -4.68 -13.35 -5.19
N CYS A 123 -4.77 -12.73 -4.04
CA CYS A 123 -5.13 -11.33 -3.87
C CYS A 123 -4.20 -10.65 -2.88
N GLY A 124 -4.20 -9.32 -2.92
CA GLY A 124 -3.28 -8.48 -2.15
C GLY A 124 -2.23 -7.81 -3.04
N GLY A 125 -1.60 -6.77 -2.51
CA GLY A 125 -0.54 -6.04 -3.19
C GLY A 125 0.83 -6.66 -2.94
N VAL A 126 1.66 -6.69 -3.98
CA VAL A 126 3.07 -7.05 -3.90
C VAL A 126 3.90 -5.90 -4.43
N ARG A 127 4.89 -5.47 -3.67
CA ARG A 127 5.90 -4.51 -4.11
C ARG A 127 7.05 -5.23 -4.79
N LEU A 128 7.24 -4.98 -6.07
CA LEU A 128 8.31 -5.55 -6.87
C LEU A 128 9.50 -4.60 -6.95
N THR A 129 10.68 -5.16 -6.75
CA THR A 129 11.98 -4.53 -6.99
C THR A 129 12.69 -5.30 -8.09
N VAL A 130 13.09 -4.60 -9.14
CA VAL A 130 13.88 -5.14 -10.25
C VAL A 130 15.24 -4.46 -10.24
N ASN A 131 16.30 -5.22 -10.00
CA ASN A 131 17.64 -4.66 -10.04
C ASN A 131 18.01 -4.28 -11.48
N ARG A 132 18.53 -3.07 -11.66
CA ARG A 132 18.85 -2.42 -12.93
C ARG A 132 20.30 -1.91 -12.89
N GLU A 133 20.92 -1.72 -14.04
CA GLU A 133 22.19 -1.00 -14.17
C GLU A 133 21.88 0.39 -14.71
N PRO A 134 22.68 1.42 -14.40
CA PRO A 134 22.41 2.78 -14.88
C PRO A 134 22.22 2.88 -16.40
N GLU A 135 22.85 1.97 -17.15
CA GLU A 135 22.83 1.86 -18.61
C GLU A 135 21.57 1.16 -19.16
N ASP A 136 20.89 0.35 -18.35
CA ASP A 136 19.68 -0.36 -18.75
C ASP A 136 18.50 0.62 -18.90
N PRO A 137 17.69 0.50 -19.97
CA PRO A 137 16.52 1.35 -20.14
C PRO A 137 15.51 1.12 -19.00
N PRO A 138 14.84 2.19 -18.51
CA PRO A 138 13.86 2.06 -17.44
C PRO A 138 12.65 1.23 -17.90
N LEU A 139 12.06 0.50 -16.96
CA LEU A 139 10.92 -0.36 -17.24
C LEU A 139 9.67 0.45 -17.63
N ARG A 140 9.21 0.28 -18.87
CA ARG A 140 8.04 1.01 -19.41
C ARG A 140 6.76 0.20 -19.27
N ILE A 141 6.21 0.16 -18.04
CA ILE A 141 4.92 -0.48 -17.77
C ILE A 141 3.95 0.54 -17.15
N GLY A 142 2.82 0.76 -17.82
CA GLY A 142 1.83 1.73 -17.37
C GLY A 142 0.87 1.20 -16.31
N TYR A 143 0.17 2.13 -15.65
CA TYR A 143 -0.90 1.79 -14.71
C TYR A 143 -1.99 0.95 -15.37
N GLY A 144 -2.43 -0.10 -14.67
CA GLY A 144 -3.47 -1.00 -15.11
C GLY A 144 -3.02 -2.02 -16.15
N ALA A 145 -1.74 -2.05 -16.53
CA ALA A 145 -1.21 -3.13 -17.37
C ALA A 145 -1.32 -4.47 -16.64
N ARG A 146 -1.73 -5.52 -17.35
CA ARG A 146 -1.71 -6.89 -16.86
C ARG A 146 -0.36 -7.51 -17.18
N VAL A 147 0.29 -8.10 -16.20
CA VAL A 147 1.64 -8.66 -16.38
C VAL A 147 1.77 -10.01 -15.68
N GLU A 148 2.65 -10.85 -16.22
CA GLU A 148 3.10 -12.09 -15.62
C GLU A 148 4.63 -12.08 -15.50
N LEU A 149 5.14 -12.52 -14.36
CA LEU A 149 6.57 -12.48 -14.05
C LEU A 149 6.95 -13.54 -13.01
N LEU A 150 8.25 -13.84 -12.94
CA LEU A 150 8.85 -14.68 -11.90
C LEU A 150 9.58 -13.80 -10.90
N ALA A 151 9.25 -13.92 -9.62
CA ALA A 151 9.90 -13.16 -8.56
C ALA A 151 10.02 -13.96 -7.27
N ARG A 152 11.07 -13.68 -6.51
CA ARG A 152 11.26 -14.26 -5.18
C ARG A 152 10.47 -13.44 -4.17
N LEU A 153 9.48 -14.04 -3.50
CA LEU A 153 8.66 -13.37 -2.49
C LEU A 153 9.39 -13.29 -1.15
N ARG A 154 9.14 -12.23 -0.40
CA ARG A 154 9.61 -12.03 0.97
C ARG A 154 8.56 -11.29 1.80
N PHE A 155 8.43 -11.68 3.06
CA PHE A 155 7.67 -10.88 4.02
C PHE A 155 8.38 -9.53 4.24
N PRO A 156 7.63 -8.42 4.35
CA PRO A 156 8.22 -7.16 4.71
C PRO A 156 8.73 -7.24 6.15
N GLU A 157 9.98 -6.83 6.34
CA GLU A 157 10.60 -6.72 7.65
C GLU A 157 10.81 -5.24 7.99
N ASN A 158 10.77 -4.94 9.29
CA ASN A 158 11.19 -3.66 9.84
C ASN A 158 12.71 -3.67 10.03
N TYR A 159 13.32 -2.50 9.88
CA TYR A 159 14.73 -2.34 10.22
C TYR A 159 14.83 -2.12 11.74
N ASP A 160 15.78 -2.78 12.40
CA ASP A 160 16.01 -2.70 13.85
C ASP A 160 16.69 -1.38 14.28
N ASN A 161 16.13 -0.26 13.82
CA ASN A 161 16.60 1.08 14.15
C ASN A 161 15.72 1.64 15.28
N PRO A 162 16.29 2.00 16.45
CA PRO A 162 15.54 2.58 17.55
C PRO A 162 14.81 3.87 17.13
N GLY A 163 13.49 3.95 17.35
CA GLY A 163 12.66 5.06 16.88
C GLY A 163 12.50 5.12 15.35
N GLY A 164 12.85 4.04 14.66
CA GLY A 164 12.81 3.91 13.21
C GLY A 164 11.40 3.84 12.65
N PHE A 165 11.33 4.03 11.34
CA PHE A 165 10.09 3.98 10.58
C PHE A 165 9.48 2.57 10.55
N ASP A 166 8.19 2.45 10.88
CA ASP A 166 7.45 1.19 10.75
C ASP A 166 7.10 0.91 9.29
N ARG A 167 7.98 0.15 8.63
CA ARG A 167 7.88 -0.22 7.23
C ARG A 167 6.73 -1.19 6.99
N ILE A 168 6.47 -2.11 7.91
CA ILE A 168 5.39 -3.09 7.81
C ILE A 168 4.04 -2.37 7.83
N ALA A 169 3.81 -1.49 8.81
CA ALA A 169 2.57 -0.71 8.88
C ALA A 169 2.38 0.17 7.64
N TYR A 170 3.43 0.85 7.19
CA TYR A 170 3.39 1.67 5.97
C TYR A 170 3.02 0.89 4.70
N LEU A 171 3.59 -0.31 4.51
CA LEU A 171 3.27 -1.15 3.36
C LEU A 171 1.83 -1.67 3.46
N ARG A 172 1.39 -2.08 4.65
CA ARG A 172 0.02 -2.53 4.92
C ARG A 172 -1.00 -1.44 4.59
N ASP A 173 -0.77 -0.20 5.03
CA ASP A 173 -1.64 0.95 4.72
C ASP A 173 -1.73 1.24 3.21
N ARG A 174 -0.72 0.83 2.44
CA ARG A 174 -0.69 0.92 0.98
C ARG A 174 -1.28 -0.31 0.28
N GLY A 175 -1.86 -1.24 1.02
CA GLY A 175 -2.43 -2.49 0.51
C GLY A 175 -1.38 -3.49 0.05
N ILE A 176 -0.13 -3.34 0.48
CA ILE A 176 1.00 -4.20 0.11
C ILE A 176 1.21 -5.20 1.25
N ALA A 177 0.98 -6.47 0.96
CA ALA A 177 1.16 -7.56 1.91
C ALA A 177 2.57 -8.15 1.84
N MET A 178 3.20 -8.12 0.67
CA MET A 178 4.51 -8.73 0.44
C MET A 178 5.42 -7.88 -0.43
N THR A 179 6.72 -8.16 -0.32
CA THR A 179 7.74 -7.65 -1.23
C THR A 179 8.26 -8.78 -2.11
N ALA A 180 8.74 -8.44 -3.29
CA ALA A 180 9.29 -9.41 -4.22
C ALA A 180 10.49 -8.82 -4.95
N THR A 181 11.51 -9.65 -5.16
CA THR A 181 12.69 -9.27 -5.93
C THR A 181 12.74 -10.11 -7.20
N MET A 182 12.87 -9.44 -8.33
CA MET A 182 13.09 -10.09 -9.62
C MET A 182 14.57 -10.21 -9.91
N ARG A 183 14.96 -11.29 -10.60
CA ARG A 183 16.31 -11.40 -11.15
C ARG A 183 16.46 -10.39 -12.29
N ARG A 184 17.67 -9.84 -12.45
CA ARG A 184 18.04 -9.01 -13.59
C ARG A 184 17.74 -9.76 -14.90
N TYR A 185 17.18 -9.05 -15.88
CA TYR A 185 16.75 -9.59 -17.19
C TYR A 185 15.64 -10.66 -17.15
N ALA A 186 15.03 -10.93 -15.99
CA ALA A 186 13.86 -11.80 -15.95
C ALA A 186 12.72 -11.17 -16.77
N PRO A 187 12.08 -11.92 -17.68
CA PRO A 187 11.06 -11.36 -18.54
C PRO A 187 9.82 -10.96 -17.74
N ILE A 188 9.28 -9.79 -18.06
CA ILE A 188 7.94 -9.38 -17.66
C ILE A 188 7.06 -9.53 -18.89
N ILE A 189 6.14 -10.48 -18.84
CA ILE A 189 5.29 -10.84 -19.96
C ILE A 189 4.02 -9.98 -19.88
N PRO A 190 3.81 -9.03 -20.81
CA PRO A 190 2.56 -8.29 -20.86
C PRO A 190 1.42 -9.23 -21.30
N LEU A 191 0.27 -9.07 -20.68
CA LEU A 191 -0.92 -9.85 -20.96
C LEU A 191 -2.05 -8.94 -21.43
N GLU A 192 -3.02 -9.53 -22.13
CA GLU A 192 -4.21 -8.80 -22.54
C GLU A 192 -5.08 -8.41 -21.34
N GLY A 193 -5.64 -7.20 -21.44
CA GLY A 193 -6.52 -6.60 -20.46
C GLY A 193 -5.99 -5.29 -19.91
N ARG A 194 -6.89 -4.46 -19.37
CA ARG A 194 -6.53 -3.25 -18.61
C ARG A 194 -7.35 -3.18 -17.34
N GLY A 195 -6.65 -3.15 -16.21
CA GLY A 195 -7.23 -3.06 -14.88
C GLY A 195 -7.18 -1.63 -14.32
N GLY A 196 -7.70 -1.48 -13.11
CA GLY A 196 -7.69 -0.21 -12.38
C GLY A 196 -8.88 0.72 -12.68
N GLY A 197 -9.01 1.76 -11.85
CA GLY A 197 -10.12 2.70 -11.94
C GLY A 197 -9.89 3.77 -13.01
N ALA A 198 -10.95 4.16 -13.73
CA ALA A 198 -10.86 5.15 -14.81
C ALA A 198 -10.27 6.49 -14.36
N TRP A 199 -10.58 6.92 -13.12
CA TRP A 199 -9.98 8.11 -12.51
C TRP A 199 -8.48 7.96 -12.31
N SER A 200 -8.04 6.88 -11.66
CA SER A 200 -6.62 6.60 -11.44
C SER A 200 -5.86 6.48 -12.77
N SER A 201 -6.45 5.84 -13.78
CA SER A 201 -5.85 5.79 -15.12
C SER A 201 -5.71 7.17 -15.77
N ARG A 202 -6.58 8.15 -15.47
CA ARG A 202 -6.43 9.53 -15.96
C ARG A 202 -5.32 10.26 -15.20
N VAL A 203 -5.25 10.10 -13.89
CA VAL A 203 -4.20 10.70 -13.05
C VAL A 203 -2.81 10.21 -13.49
N TRP A 204 -2.62 8.91 -13.66
CA TRP A 204 -1.35 8.35 -14.11
C TRP A 204 -0.97 8.80 -15.52
N ARG A 205 -1.92 8.83 -16.46
CA ARG A 205 -1.68 9.38 -17.81
C ARG A 205 -1.31 10.86 -17.79
N ALA A 206 -1.94 11.66 -16.92
CA ALA A 206 -1.59 13.06 -16.77
C ALA A 206 -0.17 13.22 -16.20
N ARG A 207 0.21 12.40 -15.21
CA ARG A 207 1.58 12.36 -14.67
C ARG A 207 2.61 12.02 -15.75
N GLU A 208 2.36 10.96 -16.52
CA GLU A 208 3.22 10.56 -17.65
C GLU A 208 3.34 11.68 -18.70
N ALA A 209 2.22 12.30 -19.09
CA ALA A 209 2.22 13.39 -20.07
C ALA A 209 2.97 14.65 -19.57
N LEU A 210 2.89 14.95 -18.27
CA LEU A 210 3.66 16.04 -17.66
C LEU A 210 5.16 15.72 -17.63
N ALA A 211 5.52 14.49 -17.26
CA ALA A 211 6.89 14.01 -17.29
C ALA A 211 7.52 14.08 -18.69
N ASP A 212 6.78 13.66 -19.72
CA ASP A 212 7.23 13.70 -21.12
C ASP A 212 7.37 15.14 -21.63
N ARG A 213 6.41 16.01 -21.29
CA ARG A 213 6.48 17.44 -21.63
C ARG A 213 7.68 18.11 -20.97
N PHE A 214 7.93 17.80 -19.70
CA PHE A 214 9.09 18.35 -19.00
C PHE A 214 10.40 17.89 -19.65
N ALA A 215 10.55 16.59 -19.94
CA ALA A 215 11.71 16.07 -20.65
C ALA A 215 11.93 16.77 -22.01
N GLY A 216 10.85 16.98 -22.77
CA GLY A 216 10.92 17.72 -24.03
C GLY A 216 11.31 19.20 -23.88
N LEU A 217 10.83 19.87 -22.84
CA LEU A 217 11.18 21.26 -22.54
C LEU A 217 12.64 21.39 -22.08
N SER A 218 13.10 20.50 -21.20
CA SER A 218 14.49 20.48 -20.74
C SER A 218 15.46 20.26 -21.89
N ALA A 219 15.15 19.32 -22.79
CA ALA A 219 15.94 19.07 -23.99
C ALA A 219 15.98 20.29 -24.92
N ARG A 220 14.84 20.98 -25.12
CA ARG A 220 14.78 22.20 -25.94
C ARG A 220 15.50 23.39 -25.31
N ALA A 221 15.51 23.47 -23.98
CA ALA A 221 16.19 24.53 -23.24
C ALA A 221 17.70 24.30 -23.13
N GLY A 222 18.22 23.14 -23.57
CA GLY A 222 19.64 22.80 -23.47
C GLY A 222 20.11 22.62 -22.02
N LEU A 223 19.20 22.31 -21.09
CA LEU A 223 19.54 22.06 -19.70
C LEU A 223 20.42 20.80 -19.61
N ALA A 224 21.50 20.88 -18.85
CA ALA A 224 22.30 19.72 -18.50
C ALA A 224 21.44 18.68 -17.72
N PRO A 225 21.77 17.38 -17.78
CA PRO A 225 20.96 16.32 -17.17
C PRO A 225 20.68 16.50 -15.68
N GLU A 226 21.65 17.01 -14.91
CA GLU A 226 21.55 17.22 -13.45
C GLU A 226 20.57 18.34 -13.04
N PRO A 227 20.68 19.60 -13.55
CA PRO A 227 19.67 20.62 -13.29
C PRO A 227 18.26 20.20 -13.72
N ALA A 228 18.16 19.45 -14.83
CA ALA A 228 16.88 18.96 -15.32
C ALA A 228 16.27 17.92 -14.36
N SER A 229 17.05 16.97 -13.84
CA SER A 229 16.56 15.99 -12.87
C SER A 229 16.20 16.63 -11.53
N LEU A 230 16.95 17.64 -11.08
CA LEU A 230 16.62 18.43 -9.87
C LEU A 230 15.28 19.17 -10.01
N LEU A 231 15.09 19.90 -11.12
CA LEU A 231 13.82 20.58 -11.39
C LEU A 231 12.66 19.60 -11.53
N ARG A 232 12.89 18.45 -12.17
CA ARG A 232 11.90 17.37 -12.28
C ARG A 232 11.50 16.85 -10.90
N ALA A 233 12.46 16.63 -10.01
CA ALA A 233 12.20 16.19 -8.64
C ALA A 233 11.42 17.22 -7.83
N MET A 234 11.74 18.51 -7.97
CA MET A 234 11.02 19.57 -7.24
C MET A 234 9.58 19.78 -7.76
N LEU A 235 9.36 19.71 -9.07
CA LEU A 235 8.07 20.03 -9.69
C LEU A 235 7.12 18.82 -9.76
N LEU A 236 7.65 17.63 -10.02
CA LEU A 236 6.88 16.41 -10.24
C LEU A 236 7.01 15.40 -9.10
N GLY A 237 7.87 15.68 -8.12
CA GLY A 237 8.22 14.73 -7.06
C GLY A 237 8.97 13.50 -7.57
N ASP A 238 9.45 13.53 -8.82
CA ASP A 238 10.08 12.40 -9.49
C ASP A 238 11.60 12.47 -9.32
N ARG A 239 12.13 11.59 -8.47
CA ARG A 239 13.54 11.56 -8.06
C ARG A 239 14.44 10.78 -9.03
N SER A 240 13.88 10.29 -10.14
CA SER A 240 14.63 9.56 -11.16
C SER A 240 15.81 10.41 -11.69
N GLY A 241 17.04 9.90 -11.59
CA GLY A 241 18.24 10.52 -12.17
C GLY A 241 18.86 11.68 -11.36
N LEU A 242 18.55 11.79 -10.07
CA LEU A 242 19.31 12.66 -9.15
C LEU A 242 20.63 11.99 -8.76
N SER A 243 21.74 12.74 -8.73
CA SER A 243 23.03 12.23 -8.23
C SER A 243 22.95 11.91 -6.72
N GLU A 244 23.71 10.90 -6.28
CA GLU A 244 23.76 10.44 -4.88
C GLU A 244 24.13 11.56 -3.90
N GLU A 245 25.02 12.47 -4.31
CA GLU A 245 25.43 13.64 -3.53
C GLU A 245 24.24 14.55 -3.19
N THR A 246 23.32 14.74 -4.14
CA THR A 246 22.14 15.59 -3.94
C THR A 246 21.08 14.91 -3.09
N LYS A 247 20.95 13.58 -3.15
CA LYS A 247 19.98 12.83 -2.33
C LYS A 247 20.35 12.81 -0.85
N SER A 248 21.63 12.77 -0.51
CA SER A 248 22.09 12.79 0.89
C SER A 248 21.89 14.12 1.62
N ALA A 249 21.58 15.20 0.89
CA ALA A 249 21.39 16.54 1.43
C ALA A 249 19.94 16.86 1.85
N PHE A 250 18.98 15.94 1.60
CA PHE A 250 17.55 16.07 1.91
C PHE A 250 17.08 14.95 2.85
#